data_AF-A0A2Z6PHP6-F1
#
_entry.id   AF-A0A2Z6PHP6-F1
#
_cell.length_a   1.000
_cell.length_b   1.000
_cell.length_c   1.000
_cell.angle_alpha   90.00
_cell.angle_beta   90.00
_cell.angle_gamma   90.00
#
_symmetry.space_group_name_H-M   'P 1'
#
loop_
_entity.id
_entity.type
_entity.pdbx_description
1 polymer ?
#
loop_
_entity_poly.entity_id
_entity_poly.type
_entity_poly.pdbx_seq_one_letter_code
_entity_poly.pdbx_strand_id
1 'polypeptide(L)'
;MENKRKIVQYREKLDRILASPDLTNVDILKNLVKSQLLPSSELEDEGYKDKLVEHKTTEISNFLDMLRSTSHNDWKLKQDGEEFRVMYREGPEGTPYHTMLVEGFVDAPVDVCISWQTSLYKKWWLQSTIPTFKILSLHYYLFEYFQDDLVVVLTNSVSESKSVMRTIPGFNSDAIPEEKDVVRVDSVGGFALQKLT
;
A
#
# COMPACT_ATOMS: atom_id res chain seq x y z
N MET A 1 -28.96 6.41 -0.82
CA MET A 1 -28.53 7.13 -2.05
C MET A 1 -27.58 8.30 -1.78
N GLU A 2 -27.78 9.08 -0.72
CA GLU A 2 -26.91 10.23 -0.39
C GLU A 2 -25.45 9.83 -0.11
N ASN A 3 -25.22 8.77 0.68
CA ASN A 3 -23.87 8.28 0.97
C ASN A 3 -23.13 7.78 -0.30
N LYS A 4 -23.84 7.15 -1.24
CA LYS A 4 -23.27 6.76 -2.53
C LYS A 4 -22.81 7.98 -3.35
N ARG A 5 -23.55 9.09 -3.30
CA ARG A 5 -23.13 10.35 -3.93
C ARG A 5 -21.88 10.93 -3.24
N LYS A 6 -21.80 10.86 -1.91
CA LYS A 6 -20.62 11.26 -1.14
C LYS A 6 -19.39 10.44 -1.54
N ILE A 7 -19.51 9.13 -1.72
CA ILE A 7 -18.41 8.26 -2.20
C ILE A 7 -17.86 8.77 -3.53
N VAL A 8 -18.74 9.07 -4.50
CA VAL A 8 -18.30 9.59 -5.81
C VAL A 8 -17.62 10.95 -5.67
N GLN A 9 -18.18 11.87 -4.88
CA GLN A 9 -17.61 13.20 -4.66
C GLN A 9 -16.24 13.15 -3.97
N TYR A 10 -16.09 12.35 -2.91
CA TYR A 10 -14.81 12.18 -2.23
C TYR A 10 -13.80 11.46 -3.11
N ARG A 11 -14.24 10.51 -3.93
CA ARG A 11 -13.37 9.86 -4.92
C ARG A 11 -12.85 10.86 -5.95
N GLU A 12 -13.69 11.73 -6.49
CA GLU A 12 -13.24 12.80 -7.40
C GLU A 12 -12.21 13.73 -6.75
N LYS A 13 -12.37 14.04 -5.45
CA LYS A 13 -11.39 14.85 -4.70
C LYS A 13 -10.06 14.10 -4.57
N LEU A 14 -10.09 12.80 -4.28
CA LEU A 14 -8.90 11.96 -4.22
C LEU A 14 -8.21 11.87 -5.59
N ASP A 15 -8.98 11.68 -6.67
CA ASP A 15 -8.46 11.59 -8.05
C ASP A 15 -7.68 12.84 -8.44
N ARG A 16 -8.15 14.02 -8.04
CA ARG A 16 -7.44 15.30 -8.30
C ARG A 16 -6.08 15.35 -7.60
N ILE A 17 -5.99 14.86 -6.36
CA ILE A 17 -4.71 14.81 -5.65
C ILE A 17 -3.80 13.76 -6.27
N LEU A 18 -4.33 12.57 -6.57
CA LEU A 18 -3.57 11.52 -7.25
C LEU A 18 -3.04 11.99 -8.61
N ALA A 19 -3.74 12.89 -9.30
CA ALA A 19 -3.31 13.49 -10.57
C ALA A 19 -2.33 14.68 -10.40
N SER A 20 -1.92 15.04 -9.18
CA SER A 20 -1.00 16.15 -8.95
C SER A 20 0.39 15.89 -9.57
N PRO A 21 1.14 16.94 -9.94
CA PRO A 21 2.52 16.80 -10.42
C PRO A 21 3.42 16.05 -9.43
N ASP A 22 3.21 16.26 -8.14
CA ASP A 22 4.02 15.67 -7.07
C ASP A 22 3.91 14.14 -7.02
N LEU A 23 2.76 13.60 -7.45
CA LEU A 23 2.50 12.16 -7.48
C LEU A 23 2.63 11.55 -8.88
N THR A 24 2.66 12.36 -9.95
CA THR A 24 2.72 11.87 -11.35
C THR A 24 4.11 12.01 -11.97
N ASN A 25 4.92 12.96 -11.50
CA ASN A 25 6.27 13.14 -11.98
C ASN A 25 7.23 12.21 -11.25
N VAL A 26 7.84 11.29 -12.00
CA VAL A 26 8.77 10.28 -11.48
C VAL A 26 10.00 10.92 -10.81
N ASP A 27 10.53 12.03 -11.33
CA ASP A 27 11.68 12.70 -10.73
C ASP A 27 11.33 13.34 -9.39
N ILE A 28 10.13 13.91 -9.26
CA ILE A 28 9.63 14.47 -7.99
C ILE A 28 9.39 13.34 -6.98
N LEU A 29 8.72 12.27 -7.40
CA LEU A 29 8.52 11.07 -6.58
C LEU A 29 9.85 10.49 -6.09
N LYS A 30 10.85 10.40 -6.96
CA LYS A 30 12.19 9.90 -6.61
C LYS A 30 12.84 10.74 -5.52
N ASN A 31 12.71 12.06 -5.60
CA ASN A 31 13.20 12.98 -4.57
C ASN A 31 12.47 12.81 -3.24
N LEU A 32 11.15 12.59 -3.27
CA LEU A 32 10.33 12.30 -2.07
C LEU A 32 10.73 10.96 -1.44
N VAL A 33 10.93 9.92 -2.24
CA VAL A 33 11.39 8.62 -1.75
C VAL A 33 12.79 8.74 -1.14
N LYS A 34 13.68 9.47 -1.79
CA LYS A 34 15.04 9.71 -1.30
C LYS A 34 15.06 10.46 0.02
N SER A 35 14.13 11.40 0.27
CA SER A 35 14.06 12.14 1.53
C SER A 35 13.44 11.33 2.68
N GLN A 36 12.55 10.38 2.37
CA GLN A 36 11.87 9.53 3.36
C GLN A 36 12.64 8.26 3.73
N LEU A 37 13.47 7.74 2.82
CA LEU A 37 14.45 6.72 3.16
C LEU A 37 15.45 7.37 4.11
N LEU A 38 15.27 7.14 5.42
CA LEU A 38 16.18 7.55 6.48
C LEU A 38 17.64 7.34 6.02
N PRO A 39 18.60 8.17 6.47
CA PRO A 39 20.01 7.85 6.36
C PRO A 39 20.31 6.64 7.26
N SER A 40 19.92 5.47 6.79
CA SER A 40 20.24 4.16 7.32
C SER A 40 21.71 3.92 7.01
N SER A 41 22.52 3.89 8.09
CA SER A 41 23.90 3.44 8.15
C SER A 41 24.94 4.17 7.26
N GLU A 42 26.08 4.52 7.86
CA GLU A 42 27.28 5.06 7.21
C GLU A 42 28.02 4.02 6.35
N LEU A 43 27.49 2.79 6.20
CA LEU A 43 28.17 1.65 5.59
C LEU A 43 27.50 1.07 4.34
N GLU A 44 26.63 1.83 3.69
CA GLU A 44 26.00 1.40 2.43
C GLU A 44 26.64 2.13 1.24
N ASP A 45 27.17 1.35 0.29
CA ASP A 45 27.72 1.81 -0.99
C ASP A 45 26.77 2.82 -1.68
N GLU A 46 27.31 3.93 -2.18
CA GLU A 46 26.51 5.02 -2.76
C GLU A 46 25.68 4.51 -3.96
N GLY A 47 26.25 3.59 -4.74
CA GLY A 47 25.54 2.90 -5.83
C GLY A 47 24.44 1.94 -5.39
N TYR A 48 24.46 1.49 -4.14
CA TYR A 48 23.41 0.65 -3.55
C TYR A 48 22.19 1.48 -3.13
N LYS A 49 22.40 2.65 -2.49
CA LYS A 49 21.31 3.57 -2.11
C LYS A 49 20.53 4.03 -3.33
N ASP A 50 21.22 4.36 -4.42
CA ASP A 50 20.56 4.78 -5.66
C ASP A 50 19.69 3.69 -6.28
N LYS A 51 20.14 2.42 -6.25
CA LYS A 51 19.33 1.27 -6.72
C LYS A 51 18.09 1.05 -5.85
N LEU A 52 18.22 1.20 -4.53
CA LEU A 52 17.10 1.08 -3.60
C LEU A 52 16.06 2.18 -3.85
N VAL A 53 16.52 3.42 -4.01
CA VAL A 53 15.65 4.57 -4.33
C VAL A 53 14.91 4.33 -5.64
N GLU A 54 15.58 3.88 -6.69
CA GLU A 54 14.95 3.59 -7.99
C GLU A 54 13.89 2.49 -7.90
N HIS A 55 14.22 1.39 -7.22
CA HIS A 55 13.29 0.29 -7.01
C HIS A 55 12.04 0.77 -6.26
N LYS A 56 12.24 1.51 -5.15
CA LYS A 56 11.14 2.02 -4.32
C LYS A 56 10.27 3.03 -5.07
N THR A 57 10.89 3.89 -5.87
CA THR A 57 10.18 4.85 -6.73
C THR A 57 9.30 4.11 -7.73
N THR A 58 9.81 3.03 -8.33
CA THR A 58 9.06 2.20 -9.28
C THR A 58 7.86 1.52 -8.59
N GLU A 59 8.04 0.95 -7.40
CA GLU A 59 6.96 0.32 -6.63
C GLU A 59 5.84 1.32 -6.28
N ILE A 60 6.22 2.52 -5.81
CA ILE A 60 5.27 3.57 -5.45
C ILE A 60 4.56 4.10 -6.69
N SER A 61 5.27 4.33 -7.78
CA SER A 61 4.67 4.75 -9.06
C SER A 61 3.62 3.75 -9.53
N ASN A 62 3.95 2.46 -9.57
CA ASN A 62 3.03 1.39 -9.97
C ASN A 62 1.78 1.34 -9.06
N PHE A 63 1.96 1.55 -7.76
CA PHE A 63 0.84 1.58 -6.81
C PHE A 63 -0.05 2.81 -7.01
N LEU A 64 0.53 3.99 -7.22
CA LEU A 64 -0.23 5.21 -7.51
C LEU A 64 -0.99 5.07 -8.84
N ASP A 65 -0.40 4.47 -9.85
CA ASP A 65 -1.07 4.18 -11.12
C ASP A 65 -2.23 3.19 -10.94
N MET A 66 -2.06 2.18 -10.09
CA MET A 66 -3.16 1.28 -9.70
C MET A 66 -4.31 2.06 -9.04
N LEU A 67 -4.00 2.96 -8.10
CA LEU A 67 -5.02 3.79 -7.46
C LEU A 67 -5.73 4.71 -8.46
N ARG A 68 -5.04 5.23 -9.49
CA ARG A 68 -5.64 6.07 -10.55
C ARG A 68 -6.47 5.27 -11.56
N SER A 69 -6.12 4.01 -11.80
CA SER A 69 -6.73 3.16 -12.83
C SER A 69 -8.21 2.86 -12.59
N THR A 70 -8.74 3.18 -11.42
CA THR A 70 -10.18 3.05 -11.10
C THR A 70 -11.06 3.94 -11.97
N SER A 71 -10.47 4.98 -12.56
CA SER A 71 -11.13 5.85 -13.55
C SER A 71 -11.21 5.22 -14.95
N HIS A 72 -10.45 4.16 -15.23
CA HIS A 72 -10.37 3.51 -16.54
C HIS A 72 -10.99 2.10 -16.43
N ASN A 73 -12.29 1.99 -16.75
CA ASN A 73 -13.22 0.87 -17.01
C ASN A 73 -12.88 -0.64 -16.82
N ASP A 74 -11.70 -1.05 -16.36
CA ASP A 74 -11.28 -2.46 -16.23
C ASP A 74 -11.67 -3.10 -14.89
N TRP A 75 -12.21 -2.30 -13.96
CA TRP A 75 -12.65 -2.77 -12.65
C TRP A 75 -14.09 -3.29 -12.67
N LYS A 76 -14.28 -4.52 -12.22
CA LYS A 76 -15.59 -5.15 -12.03
C LYS A 76 -16.09 -4.92 -10.61
N LEU A 77 -17.36 -4.59 -10.46
CA LEU A 77 -17.99 -4.38 -9.16
C LEU A 77 -18.29 -5.72 -8.49
N LYS A 78 -17.81 -5.90 -7.25
CA LYS A 78 -18.10 -7.07 -6.39
C LYS A 78 -19.19 -6.79 -5.36
N GLN A 79 -19.14 -5.60 -4.75
CA GLN A 79 -20.10 -5.17 -3.73
C GLN A 79 -20.27 -3.66 -3.81
N ASP A 80 -21.49 -3.18 -3.66
CA ASP A 80 -21.82 -1.75 -3.68
C ASP A 80 -22.73 -1.39 -2.50
N GLY A 81 -22.10 -1.18 -1.34
CA GLY A 81 -22.75 -0.79 -0.10
C GLY A 81 -23.01 0.71 -0.02
N GLU A 82 -23.53 1.17 1.12
CA GLU A 82 -23.79 2.60 1.32
C GLU A 82 -22.52 3.40 1.68
N GLU A 83 -21.58 2.78 2.39
CA GLU A 83 -20.38 3.44 2.94
C GLU A 83 -19.10 3.08 2.19
N PHE A 84 -19.10 1.91 1.53
CA PHE A 84 -17.99 1.44 0.71
C PHE A 84 -18.46 0.59 -0.47
N ARG A 85 -17.61 0.51 -1.48
CA ARG A 85 -17.72 -0.40 -2.61
C ARG A 85 -16.45 -1.23 -2.75
N VAL A 86 -16.63 -2.47 -3.16
CA VAL A 86 -15.55 -3.42 -3.43
C VAL A 86 -15.54 -3.70 -4.92
N MET A 87 -14.38 -3.51 -5.54
CA MET A 87 -14.12 -3.77 -6.94
C MET A 87 -12.98 -4.77 -7.07
N TYR A 88 -12.91 -5.43 -8.21
CA TYR A 88 -11.84 -6.36 -8.53
C TYR A 88 -11.50 -6.31 -10.02
N ARG A 89 -10.27 -6.68 -10.34
CA ARG A 89 -9.82 -6.91 -11.72
C ARG A 89 -8.87 -8.10 -11.75
N GLU A 90 -8.53 -8.55 -12.96
CA GLU A 90 -7.46 -9.52 -13.13
C GLU A 90 -6.15 -8.96 -12.56
N GLY A 91 -5.39 -9.82 -11.89
CA GLY A 91 -4.09 -9.46 -11.34
C GLY A 91 -3.05 -9.20 -12.43
N PRO A 92 -1.79 -8.95 -12.05
CA PRO A 92 -0.69 -8.81 -13.00
C PRO A 92 -0.64 -9.99 -13.98
N GLU A 93 -0.28 -9.70 -15.23
CA GLU A 93 -0.20 -10.70 -16.30
C GLU A 93 0.66 -11.90 -15.88
N GLY A 94 0.17 -13.11 -16.13
CA GLY A 94 0.83 -14.35 -15.74
C GLY A 94 0.58 -14.81 -14.30
N THR A 95 -0.19 -14.05 -13.51
CA THR A 95 -0.62 -14.51 -12.17
C THR A 95 -2.05 -15.06 -12.20
N PRO A 96 -2.37 -16.11 -11.42
CA PRO A 96 -3.73 -16.63 -11.30
C PRO A 96 -4.60 -15.79 -10.34
N TYR A 97 -4.10 -14.64 -9.88
CA TYR A 97 -4.70 -13.86 -8.80
C TYR A 97 -5.54 -12.71 -9.34
N HIS A 98 -6.40 -12.18 -8.47
CA HIS A 98 -7.17 -10.97 -8.73
C HIS A 98 -6.68 -9.84 -7.84
N THR A 99 -6.64 -8.62 -8.37
CA THR A 99 -6.46 -7.43 -7.55
C THR A 99 -7.82 -6.99 -7.01
N MET A 100 -7.91 -6.79 -5.70
CA MET A 100 -9.09 -6.21 -5.05
C MET A 100 -8.82 -4.77 -4.68
N LEU A 101 -9.86 -3.95 -4.77
CA LEU A 101 -9.86 -2.57 -4.32
C LEU A 101 -11.12 -2.28 -3.52
N VAL A 102 -10.97 -1.56 -2.43
CA VAL A 102 -12.07 -1.05 -1.62
C VAL A 102 -11.99 0.46 -1.61
N GLU A 103 -13.11 1.11 -1.88
CA GLU A 103 -13.25 2.57 -1.78
C GLU A 103 -14.44 2.90 -0.91
N GLY A 104 -14.29 3.88 -0.04
CA GLY A 104 -15.32 4.30 0.88
C GLY A 104 -14.88 5.49 1.70
N PHE A 105 -15.70 5.84 2.67
CA PHE A 105 -15.37 6.86 3.67
C PHE A 105 -15.66 6.31 5.06
N VAL A 106 -14.99 6.90 6.05
CA VAL A 106 -15.18 6.57 7.46
C VAL A 106 -15.27 7.89 8.22
N ASP A 107 -16.27 7.99 9.08
CA ASP A 107 -16.41 9.11 10.02
C ASP A 107 -15.58 8.82 11.28
N ALA A 108 -14.27 8.83 11.12
CA ALA A 108 -13.33 8.63 12.21
C ALA A 108 -12.01 9.38 11.98
N PRO A 109 -11.26 9.66 13.07
CA PRO A 109 -9.92 10.23 12.98
C PRO A 109 -8.96 9.32 12.18
N VAL A 110 -8.11 9.92 11.34
CA VAL A 110 -7.17 9.19 10.46
C VAL A 110 -6.20 8.31 11.26
N ASP A 111 -5.79 8.76 12.45
CA ASP A 111 -4.96 8.02 13.39
C ASP A 111 -5.61 6.71 13.88
N VAL A 112 -6.94 6.67 13.99
CA VAL A 112 -7.67 5.43 14.29
C VAL A 112 -7.58 4.43 13.12
N CYS A 113 -7.63 4.90 11.88
CA CYS A 113 -7.47 4.03 10.70
C CYS A 113 -6.06 3.42 10.59
N ILE A 114 -5.03 4.18 11.01
CA ILE A 114 -3.63 3.73 11.00
C ILE A 114 -3.29 2.90 12.26
N SER A 115 -4.17 2.88 13.27
CA SER A 115 -3.97 2.14 14.51
C SER A 115 -3.95 0.61 14.37
N TRP A 116 -4.22 0.05 13.18
CA TRP A 116 -4.08 -1.40 12.92
C TRP A 116 -2.67 -1.95 13.16
N GLN A 117 -1.65 -1.10 13.11
CA GLN A 117 -0.26 -1.44 13.45
C GLN A 117 0.00 -1.49 14.97
N THR A 118 -0.91 -0.97 15.79
CA THR A 118 -0.71 -0.94 17.24
C THR A 118 -1.06 -2.31 17.84
N SER A 119 -0.37 -2.65 18.94
CA SER A 119 -0.70 -3.82 19.76
C SER A 119 -2.15 -3.80 20.29
N LEU A 120 -2.83 -2.66 20.21
CA LEU A 120 -4.23 -2.45 20.60
C LEU A 120 -5.23 -2.99 19.58
N TYR A 121 -4.84 -3.25 18.34
CA TYR A 121 -5.75 -3.81 17.31
C TYR A 121 -6.38 -5.14 17.76
N LYS A 122 -5.58 -6.00 18.41
CA LYS A 122 -6.06 -7.26 19.03
C LYS A 122 -7.09 -7.05 20.14
N LYS A 123 -7.08 -5.88 20.78
CA LYS A 123 -7.98 -5.52 21.90
C LYS A 123 -9.27 -4.87 21.41
N TRP A 124 -9.21 -4.11 20.31
CA TRP A 124 -10.35 -3.33 19.79
C TRP A 124 -11.19 -4.09 18.77
N TRP A 125 -10.61 -5.03 18.01
CA TRP A 125 -11.34 -5.87 17.04
C TRP A 125 -11.56 -7.28 17.56
N LEU A 126 -12.67 -7.50 18.29
CA LEU A 126 -12.93 -8.74 19.02
C LEU A 126 -13.43 -9.94 18.19
N GLN A 127 -13.70 -9.80 16.88
CA GLN A 127 -14.20 -10.91 16.05
C GLN A 127 -13.81 -10.83 14.56
N SER A 128 -12.58 -10.45 14.23
CA SER A 128 -12.11 -10.73 12.86
C SER A 128 -11.58 -12.17 12.82
N THR A 129 -12.43 -13.10 12.43
CA THR A 129 -12.03 -14.46 12.00
C THR A 129 -11.33 -14.34 10.64
N ILE A 130 -10.20 -13.61 10.61
CA ILE A 130 -9.21 -13.69 9.53
C ILE A 130 -8.73 -15.15 9.57
N PRO A 131 -8.48 -15.82 8.42
CA PRO A 131 -8.23 -17.26 8.43
C PRO A 131 -7.09 -17.60 9.38
N THR A 132 -7.10 -18.84 9.88
CA THR A 132 -6.32 -19.40 10.99
C THR A 132 -4.78 -19.28 10.89
N PHE A 133 -4.23 -18.53 9.94
CA PHE A 133 -2.81 -18.30 9.81
C PHE A 133 -2.33 -17.13 10.66
N LYS A 134 -1.19 -17.34 11.30
CA LYS A 134 -0.50 -16.33 12.11
C LYS A 134 0.42 -15.53 11.18
N ILE A 135 0.23 -14.22 11.09
CA ILE A 135 1.16 -13.32 10.37
C ILE A 135 2.41 -13.18 11.25
N LEU A 136 3.54 -13.72 10.80
CA LEU A 136 4.79 -13.74 11.55
C LEU A 136 5.69 -12.55 11.22
N SER A 137 5.70 -12.10 9.96
CA SER A 137 6.51 -10.97 9.51
C SER A 137 5.79 -10.26 8.37
N LEU A 138 5.50 -8.97 8.56
CA LEU A 138 5.02 -8.07 7.52
C LEU A 138 6.06 -6.96 7.39
N HIS A 139 6.87 -7.01 6.35
CA HIS A 139 7.69 -5.87 5.98
C HIS A 139 6.78 -4.91 5.22
N TYR A 140 6.67 -3.67 5.67
CA TYR A 140 5.90 -2.63 5.01
C TYR A 140 6.78 -1.40 4.88
N TYR A 141 6.53 -0.59 3.85
CA TYR A 141 7.18 0.70 3.68
C TYR A 141 6.13 1.79 3.79
N LEU A 142 6.36 2.77 4.65
CA LEU A 142 5.42 3.86 4.85
C LEU A 142 5.84 5.04 3.96
N PHE A 143 5.05 5.32 2.92
CA PHE A 143 5.24 6.50 2.07
C PHE A 143 4.34 7.65 2.55
N GLU A 144 4.77 8.40 3.56
CA GLU A 144 3.92 9.47 4.10
C GLU A 144 3.97 10.74 3.24
N TYR A 145 3.04 10.87 2.31
CA TYR A 145 2.85 12.12 1.57
C TYR A 145 1.87 13.03 2.31
N PHE A 146 2.35 13.90 3.20
CA PHE A 146 1.51 14.89 3.89
C PHE A 146 1.41 16.20 3.11
N GLN A 147 0.75 16.16 1.97
CA GLN A 147 0.32 17.35 1.24
C GLN A 147 -1.14 17.16 0.85
N ASP A 148 -1.93 18.23 0.93
CA ASP A 148 -3.36 18.22 0.62
C ASP A 148 -4.18 17.17 1.41
N ASP A 149 -3.83 16.93 2.69
CA ASP A 149 -4.59 16.06 3.59
C ASP A 149 -4.63 14.57 3.16
N LEU A 150 -3.71 14.12 2.29
CA LEU A 150 -3.57 12.73 1.85
C LEU A 150 -2.57 11.96 2.72
N VAL A 151 -2.75 10.65 2.85
CA VAL A 151 -1.79 9.69 3.40
C VAL A 151 -1.79 8.48 2.48
N VAL A 152 -0.63 8.02 2.01
CA VAL A 152 -0.52 6.84 1.16
C VAL A 152 0.33 5.80 1.89
N VAL A 153 -0.06 4.54 1.87
CA VAL A 153 0.65 3.46 2.54
C VAL A 153 0.81 2.32 1.56
N LEU A 154 2.06 1.89 1.34
CA LEU A 154 2.38 0.74 0.48
C LEU A 154 2.82 -0.45 1.35
N THR A 155 2.12 -1.56 1.25
CA THR A 155 2.48 -2.81 1.90
C THR A 155 2.99 -3.79 0.86
N ASN A 156 4.29 -4.11 0.91
CA ASN A 156 4.88 -5.14 0.07
C ASN A 156 5.66 -6.14 0.93
N SER A 157 5.25 -7.41 0.92
CA SER A 157 5.97 -8.51 1.55
C SER A 157 7.32 -8.78 0.86
N VAL A 158 8.30 -9.23 1.62
CA VAL A 158 9.57 -9.69 1.05
C VAL A 158 9.37 -11.03 0.34
N SER A 159 9.34 -11.03 -0.99
CA SER A 159 9.26 -12.27 -1.78
C SER A 159 10.55 -13.10 -1.67
N GLU A 160 10.43 -14.43 -1.69
CA GLU A 160 11.56 -15.37 -1.69
C GLU A 160 12.37 -15.38 -3.01
N SER A 161 11.90 -14.68 -4.05
CA SER A 161 12.56 -14.69 -5.36
C SER A 161 13.95 -14.04 -5.31
N LYS A 162 14.95 -14.72 -5.92
CA LYS A 162 16.37 -14.34 -5.87
C LYS A 162 16.73 -13.08 -6.67
N SER A 163 15.76 -12.30 -7.14
CA SER A 163 16.01 -11.10 -7.95
C SER A 163 16.19 -9.88 -7.06
N VAL A 164 17.33 -9.18 -7.17
CA VAL A 164 17.68 -7.83 -6.65
C VAL A 164 17.54 -7.61 -5.12
N MET A 165 16.52 -8.18 -4.47
CA MET A 165 16.16 -8.12 -3.05
C MET A 165 17.25 -8.69 -2.12
N ARG A 166 17.96 -9.77 -2.53
CA ARG A 166 19.06 -10.36 -1.73
C ARG A 166 20.22 -9.40 -1.43
N THR A 167 20.39 -8.39 -2.28
CA THR A 167 21.47 -7.42 -2.14
C THR A 167 21.15 -6.33 -1.12
N ILE A 168 19.91 -6.28 -0.60
CA ILE A 168 19.44 -5.27 0.36
C ILE A 168 19.51 -5.83 1.79
N PRO A 169 20.48 -5.42 2.63
CA PRO A 169 20.56 -5.85 4.02
C PRO A 169 19.26 -5.47 4.75
N GLY A 170 18.63 -6.46 5.41
CA GLY A 170 17.35 -6.28 6.12
C GLY A 170 16.09 -6.70 5.35
N PHE A 171 16.18 -6.97 4.04
CA PHE A 171 15.09 -7.51 3.20
C PHE A 171 15.42 -8.92 2.69
N ASN A 172 16.13 -9.71 3.49
CA ASN A 172 16.50 -11.07 3.14
C ASN A 172 15.56 -12.08 3.80
N SER A 173 14.92 -12.94 3.01
CA SER A 173 14.08 -14.04 3.52
C SER A 173 14.89 -15.05 4.34
N ASP A 174 16.22 -15.08 4.16
CA ASP A 174 17.14 -15.93 4.94
C ASP A 174 17.13 -15.61 6.45
N ALA A 175 16.71 -14.39 6.85
CA ALA A 175 16.59 -14.00 8.26
C ALA A 175 15.26 -14.44 8.90
N ILE A 176 14.31 -14.92 8.10
CA ILE A 176 12.99 -15.36 8.56
C ILE A 176 13.03 -16.89 8.74
N PRO A 177 12.87 -17.43 9.97
CA PRO A 177 12.98 -18.86 10.20
C PRO A 177 11.96 -19.66 9.38
N GLU A 178 12.39 -20.78 8.80
CA GLU A 178 11.49 -21.79 8.25
C GLU A 178 10.74 -22.46 9.41
N GLU A 179 9.54 -21.96 9.72
CA GLU A 179 8.67 -22.57 10.71
C GLU A 179 7.85 -23.71 10.07
N LYS A 180 7.79 -24.86 10.75
CA LYS A 180 6.87 -25.95 10.38
C LYS A 180 5.43 -25.48 10.53
N ASP A 181 4.57 -25.87 9.60
CA ASP A 181 3.12 -25.58 9.59
C ASP A 181 2.75 -24.10 9.40
N VAL A 182 3.60 -23.32 8.75
CA VAL A 182 3.34 -21.92 8.39
C VAL A 182 3.25 -21.74 6.89
N VAL A 183 2.17 -21.10 6.43
CA VAL A 183 2.01 -20.67 5.04
C VAL A 183 2.56 -19.25 4.92
N ARG A 184 3.61 -19.08 4.13
CA ARG A 184 4.12 -17.76 3.74
C ARG A 184 3.25 -17.20 2.62
N VAL A 185 2.88 -15.93 2.75
CA VAL A 185 2.03 -15.23 1.77
C VAL A 185 2.80 -14.03 1.25
N ASP A 186 3.02 -14.01 -0.07
CA ASP A 186 3.47 -12.81 -0.75
C ASP A 186 2.25 -11.90 -0.98
N SER A 187 2.26 -10.72 -0.37
CA SER A 187 1.22 -9.71 -0.46
C SER A 187 1.79 -8.39 -0.98
N VAL A 188 1.23 -7.89 -2.08
CA VAL A 188 1.45 -6.53 -2.57
C VAL A 188 0.13 -5.79 -2.48
N GLY A 189 0.12 -4.62 -1.86
CA GLY A 189 -1.06 -3.82 -1.69
C GLY A 189 -0.77 -2.53 -0.95
N GLY A 190 -1.81 -1.89 -0.42
CA GLY A 190 -1.69 -0.64 0.29
C GLY A 190 -3.03 0.06 0.42
N PHE A 191 -3.00 1.28 0.93
CA PHE A 191 -4.18 2.13 1.00
C PHE A 191 -3.81 3.60 0.83
N ALA A 192 -4.79 4.41 0.44
CA ALA A 192 -4.70 5.87 0.46
C ALA A 192 -5.86 6.42 1.30
N LEU A 193 -5.56 7.27 2.28
CA LEU A 193 -6.52 7.94 3.13
C LEU A 193 -6.47 9.44 2.87
N GLN A 194 -7.60 10.01 2.46
CA GLN A 194 -7.75 11.44 2.35
C GLN A 194 -8.57 11.94 3.54
N LYS A 195 -8.01 12.86 4.32
CA LYS A 195 -8.77 13.55 5.36
C LYS A 195 -9.82 14.44 4.70
N LEU A 196 -11.05 14.32 5.20
CA LEU A 196 -12.20 15.10 4.79
C LEU A 196 -12.42 16.22 5.81
N THR A 197 -12.77 17.42 5.34
CA THR A 197 -13.03 18.63 6.13
C THR A 197 -14.40 19.18 5.83
#